data_AF-A0A8S3JKL6-F1
#
_entry.id   AF-A0A8S3JKL6-F1
#
_cell.length_a   1.000
_cell.length_b   1.000
_cell.length_c   1.000
_cell.angle_alpha   90.00
_cell.angle_beta   90.00
_cell.angle_gamma   90.00
#
_symmetry.space_group_name_H-M   'P 1'
#
loop_
_entity.id
_entity.type
_entity.pdbx_description
1 polymer ?
#
loop_
_entity_poly.entity_id
_entity_poly.type
_entity_poly.pdbx_seq_one_letter_code
_entity_poly.pdbx_strand_id
1 'polypeptide(L)'
;RGQKSCAYTHSVEGEHHVFINLHSLQFFCLPDNYEIIDSSLDDIKYVLNPTYSKEQIEQLDRNEKMVRAYDGTLYLPGIVGLNNIKANDYCNVILQALVNVGPLRDYFLQEDNYADIRVAPGDIMINLVKRFGELVRKLWNPRNFKAHVSPHEMLQAVVKCSR
;
A
#
# COMPACT_ATOMS: atom_id res chain seq x y z
N ARG A 1 19.76 -8.61 -1.51
CA ARG A 1 19.87 -9.80 -2.38
C ARG A 1 21.30 -10.31 -2.59
N GLY A 2 22.36 -9.55 -2.30
CA GLY A 2 23.74 -10.08 -2.36
C GLY A 2 24.00 -11.16 -1.29
N GLN A 3 25.04 -11.99 -1.49
CA GLN A 3 25.38 -13.15 -0.65
C GLN A 3 25.61 -12.84 0.85
N LYS A 4 25.81 -11.56 1.23
CA LYS A 4 25.97 -11.11 2.63
C LYS A 4 24.78 -10.31 3.16
N SER A 5 23.66 -10.30 2.44
CA SER A 5 22.46 -9.57 2.87
C SER A 5 21.60 -10.42 3.79
N CYS A 6 20.88 -9.78 4.71
CA CYS A 6 19.98 -10.49 5.65
C CYS A 6 18.96 -11.38 4.93
N ALA A 7 18.46 -10.95 3.75
CA ALA A 7 17.54 -11.76 2.94
C ALA A 7 18.18 -13.05 2.42
N TYR A 8 19.47 -13.03 2.05
CA TYR A 8 20.19 -14.22 1.61
C TYR A 8 20.46 -15.16 2.79
N THR A 9 20.91 -14.62 3.93
CA THR A 9 21.10 -15.42 5.14
C THR A 9 19.79 -16.08 5.57
N HIS A 10 18.68 -15.32 5.58
CA HIS A 10 17.34 -15.83 5.89
C HIS A 10 16.87 -16.91 4.91
N SER A 11 17.23 -16.82 3.63
CA SER A 11 16.82 -17.85 2.65
C SER A 11 17.49 -19.19 2.89
N VAL A 12 18.71 -19.18 3.43
CA VAL A 12 19.46 -20.41 3.74
C VAL A 12 19.07 -20.94 5.12
N GLU A 13 19.02 -20.08 6.13
CA GLU A 13 18.76 -20.49 7.51
C GLU A 13 17.28 -20.80 7.78
N GLY A 14 16.38 -20.06 7.14
CA GLY A 14 14.94 -20.18 7.34
C GLY A 14 14.22 -20.99 6.27
N GLU A 15 14.93 -21.58 5.30
CA GLU A 15 14.38 -22.34 4.16
C GLU A 15 13.25 -21.61 3.41
N HIS A 16 13.30 -20.27 3.39
CA HIS A 16 12.36 -19.42 2.68
C HIS A 16 13.01 -18.89 1.41
N HIS A 17 12.59 -19.40 0.24
CA HIS A 17 13.35 -19.16 -1.00
C HIS A 17 12.81 -18.05 -1.90
N VAL A 18 11.54 -17.65 -1.75
CA VAL A 18 10.91 -16.66 -2.65
C VAL A 18 10.81 -15.30 -1.96
N PHE A 19 11.37 -14.27 -2.58
CA PHE A 19 11.37 -12.90 -2.07
C PHE A 19 10.85 -11.92 -3.11
N ILE A 20 10.25 -10.82 -2.67
CA ILE A 20 9.89 -9.68 -3.51
C ILE A 20 10.75 -8.46 -3.14
N ASN A 21 11.25 -7.74 -4.15
CA ASN A 21 11.86 -6.44 -3.96
C ASN A 21 10.76 -5.39 -3.74
N LEU A 22 10.74 -4.75 -2.57
CA LEU A 22 9.68 -3.79 -2.21
C LEU A 22 9.70 -2.48 -3.02
N HIS A 23 10.77 -2.23 -3.77
CA HIS A 23 10.88 -1.06 -4.65
C HIS A 23 10.60 -1.41 -6.11
N SER A 24 11.29 -2.41 -6.66
CA SER A 24 11.10 -2.79 -8.07
C SER A 24 9.93 -3.74 -8.32
N LEU A 25 9.31 -4.28 -7.27
CA LEU A 25 8.22 -5.28 -7.32
C LEU A 25 8.58 -6.57 -8.07
N GLN A 26 9.88 -6.83 -8.25
CA GLN A 26 10.41 -8.04 -8.88
C GLN A 26 10.58 -9.15 -7.85
N PHE A 27 10.25 -10.38 -8.25
CA PHE A 27 10.44 -11.57 -7.43
C PHE A 27 11.80 -12.21 -7.71
N PHE A 28 12.41 -12.76 -6.67
CA PHE A 28 13.69 -13.45 -6.75
C PHE A 28 13.65 -14.74 -5.94
N CYS A 29 14.24 -15.79 -6.49
CA CYS A 29 14.59 -16.98 -5.73
C CYS A 29 15.95 -16.76 -5.06
N LEU A 30 16.07 -16.96 -3.75
CA LEU A 30 17.33 -16.98 -3.00
C LEU A 30 17.51 -18.35 -2.33
N PRO A 31 18.73 -18.89 -2.25
CA PRO A 31 20.02 -18.25 -2.54
C PRO A 31 20.42 -18.21 -4.03
N ASP A 32 19.69 -18.88 -4.92
CA ASP A 32 20.06 -19.06 -6.35
C ASP A 32 20.13 -17.74 -7.15
N ASN A 33 19.47 -16.70 -6.65
CA ASN A 33 19.53 -15.32 -7.14
C ASN A 33 19.12 -15.13 -8.61
N TYR A 34 18.04 -15.82 -9.03
CA TYR A 34 17.37 -15.59 -10.31
C TYR A 34 16.02 -14.88 -10.12
N GLU A 35 15.60 -14.12 -11.13
CA GLU A 35 14.30 -13.43 -11.15
C GLU A 35 13.18 -14.42 -11.49
N ILE A 36 12.08 -14.35 -10.75
CA ILE A 36 10.88 -15.14 -11.00
C ILE A 36 9.89 -14.26 -11.78
N ILE A 37 9.56 -14.67 -12.99
CA ILE A 37 8.60 -14.00 -13.86
C ILE A 37 7.37 -14.90 -13.98
N ASP A 38 6.36 -14.62 -13.16
CA ASP A 38 5.12 -15.39 -13.10
C ASP A 38 3.93 -14.45 -12.82
N SER A 39 2.87 -14.56 -13.61
CA SER A 39 1.66 -13.74 -13.49
C SER A 39 0.79 -14.13 -12.31
N SER A 40 0.94 -15.34 -11.77
CA SER A 40 0.25 -15.76 -10.55
C SER A 40 0.66 -14.96 -9.31
N LEU A 41 1.79 -14.23 -9.38
CA LEU A 41 2.31 -13.37 -8.31
C LEU A 41 1.91 -11.89 -8.48
N ASP A 42 1.16 -11.55 -9.52
CA ASP A 42 0.78 -10.16 -9.80
C ASP A 42 -0.19 -9.59 -8.76
N ASP A 43 -0.97 -10.44 -8.09
CA ASP A 43 -1.84 -10.04 -6.98
C ASP A 43 -1.03 -9.56 -5.77
N ILE A 44 0.10 -10.19 -5.44
CA ILE A 44 1.03 -9.76 -4.40
C ILE A 44 1.63 -8.40 -4.77
N LYS A 45 2.04 -8.20 -6.03
CA LYS A 45 2.54 -6.89 -6.51
C LYS A 45 1.47 -5.81 -6.33
N TYR A 46 0.24 -6.13 -6.73
CA TYR A 46 -0.88 -5.20 -6.66
C TYR A 46 -1.27 -4.88 -5.21
N VAL A 47 -1.24 -5.85 -4.29
CA VAL A 47 -1.46 -5.60 -2.85
C VAL A 47 -0.37 -4.73 -2.26
N LEU A 48 0.88 -4.93 -2.67
CA LEU A 48 2.01 -4.17 -2.17
C LEU A 48 1.97 -2.70 -2.63
N ASN A 49 1.68 -2.48 -3.92
CA ASN A 49 1.54 -1.15 -4.51
C ASN A 49 0.34 -1.09 -5.48
N PRO A 50 -0.89 -0.83 -4.96
CA PRO A 50 -2.08 -0.80 -5.80
C PRO A 50 -2.02 0.37 -6.80
N THR A 51 -2.28 0.07 -8.07
CA THR A 51 -2.33 1.07 -9.14
C THR A 51 -3.74 1.15 -9.74
N TYR A 52 -4.09 2.33 -10.23
CA TYR A 52 -5.42 2.62 -10.77
C TYR A 52 -5.25 3.28 -12.14
N SER A 53 -6.04 2.86 -13.11
CA SER A 53 -6.23 3.58 -14.38
C SER A 53 -7.28 4.67 -14.21
N LYS A 54 -7.32 5.64 -15.13
CA LYS A 54 -8.32 6.72 -15.09
C LYS A 54 -9.74 6.16 -15.21
N GLU A 55 -9.91 5.17 -16.06
CA GLU A 55 -11.19 4.47 -16.28
C GLU A 55 -11.64 3.73 -15.01
N GLN A 56 -10.71 3.13 -14.27
CA GLN A 56 -11.03 2.51 -12.98
C GLN A 56 -11.49 3.56 -11.95
N ILE A 57 -10.81 4.71 -11.89
CA ILE A 57 -11.15 5.80 -10.96
C ILE A 57 -12.56 6.34 -11.24
N GLU A 58 -12.89 6.62 -12.50
CA GLU A 58 -14.22 7.11 -12.90
C GLU A 58 -15.37 6.16 -12.53
N GLN A 59 -15.06 4.86 -12.40
CA GLN A 59 -16.03 3.83 -12.04
C GLN A 59 -16.18 3.64 -10.53
N LEU A 60 -15.27 4.15 -9.70
CA LEU A 60 -15.28 3.92 -8.24
C LEU A 60 -16.56 4.43 -7.58
N ASP A 61 -17.06 5.59 -8.00
CA ASP A 61 -18.29 6.18 -7.43
C ASP A 61 -19.57 5.45 -7.85
N ARG A 62 -19.49 4.61 -8.87
CA ARG A 62 -20.64 3.86 -9.41
C ARG A 62 -20.63 2.39 -8.96
N ASN A 63 -19.58 1.95 -8.30
CA ASN A 63 -19.36 0.55 -7.99
C ASN A 63 -19.74 0.23 -6.54
N GLU A 64 -20.96 -0.27 -6.36
CA GLU A 64 -21.47 -0.73 -5.05
C GLU A 64 -21.19 -2.22 -4.81
N LYS A 65 -20.40 -2.87 -5.66
CA LYS A 65 -20.15 -4.31 -5.58
C LYS A 65 -19.16 -4.63 -4.47
N MET A 66 -19.60 -5.46 -3.52
CA MET A 66 -18.68 -6.08 -2.56
C MET A 66 -17.66 -6.97 -3.29
N VAL A 67 -16.40 -6.82 -2.91
CA VAL A 67 -15.29 -7.65 -3.35
C VAL A 67 -14.90 -8.64 -2.26
N ARG A 68 -14.23 -9.71 -2.65
CA ARG A 68 -13.79 -10.77 -1.74
C ARG A 68 -12.29 -10.66 -1.54
N ALA A 69 -11.87 -10.58 -0.28
CA ALA A 69 -10.47 -10.69 0.10
C ALA A 69 -9.95 -12.13 -0.06
N TYR A 70 -8.64 -12.31 -0.06
CA TYR A 70 -8.04 -13.66 -0.17
C TYR A 70 -8.49 -14.60 0.96
N ASP A 71 -8.69 -14.08 2.18
CA ASP A 71 -9.21 -14.84 3.32
C ASP A 71 -10.72 -15.18 3.23
N GLY A 72 -11.39 -14.78 2.16
CA GLY A 72 -12.81 -15.01 1.91
C GLY A 72 -13.74 -13.94 2.44
N THR A 73 -13.25 -12.96 3.20
CA THR A 73 -14.05 -11.85 3.77
C THR A 73 -14.57 -10.94 2.66
N LEU A 74 -15.86 -10.58 2.75
CA LEU A 74 -16.45 -9.59 1.85
C LEU A 74 -16.22 -8.18 2.39
N TYR A 75 -15.84 -7.27 1.50
CA TYR A 75 -15.66 -5.86 1.85
C TYR A 75 -16.01 -4.96 0.66
N LEU A 76 -16.24 -3.68 0.92
CA LEU A 76 -16.38 -2.66 -0.11
C LEU A 76 -15.08 -1.85 -0.14
N PRO A 77 -14.44 -1.64 -1.32
CA PRO A 77 -13.26 -0.79 -1.41
C PRO A 77 -13.56 0.61 -0.85
N GLY A 78 -12.62 1.18 -0.09
CA GLY A 78 -12.84 2.44 0.64
C GLY A 78 -13.53 2.28 2.00
N ILE A 79 -14.31 1.20 2.19
CA ILE A 79 -14.98 0.84 3.45
C ILE A 79 -14.33 -0.41 4.05
N VAL A 80 -13.07 -0.26 4.47
CA VAL A 80 -12.28 -1.31 5.13
C VAL A 80 -11.78 -0.83 6.48
N GLY A 81 -11.61 -1.73 7.45
CA GLY A 81 -11.16 -1.37 8.79
C GLY A 81 -9.71 -0.85 8.79
N LEU A 82 -9.42 0.15 9.61
CA LEU A 82 -8.05 0.55 9.94
C LEU A 82 -7.62 -0.10 11.26
N ASN A 83 -6.42 -0.70 11.29
CA ASN A 83 -5.92 -1.29 12.54
C ASN A 83 -5.71 -0.20 13.61
N ASN A 84 -6.22 -0.47 14.82
CA ASN A 84 -5.91 0.37 15.98
C ASN A 84 -4.53 0.03 16.53
N ILE A 85 -3.63 1.00 16.53
CA ILE A 85 -2.27 0.88 17.06
C ILE A 85 -2.27 1.64 18.39
N LYS A 86 -2.81 0.98 19.42
CA LYS A 86 -3.08 1.52 20.78
C LYS A 86 -4.29 2.46 20.85
N ALA A 87 -4.07 3.77 20.77
CA ALA A 87 -5.08 4.81 20.98
C ALA A 87 -5.01 5.83 19.84
N ASN A 88 -5.18 5.35 18.60
CA ASN A 88 -5.10 6.14 17.37
C ASN A 88 -6.46 6.22 16.63
N ASP A 89 -7.53 5.86 17.30
CA ASP A 89 -8.90 5.83 16.79
C ASP A 89 -9.36 7.18 16.24
N TYR A 90 -9.04 8.28 16.94
CA TYR A 90 -9.31 9.64 16.46
C TYR A 90 -8.70 9.89 15.07
N CYS A 91 -7.48 9.39 14.83
CA CYS A 91 -6.80 9.56 13.55
C CYS A 91 -7.42 8.66 12.48
N ASN A 92 -7.77 7.42 12.83
CA ASN A 92 -8.46 6.51 11.93
C ASN A 92 -9.80 7.10 11.45
N VAL A 93 -10.56 7.75 12.32
CA VAL A 93 -11.81 8.45 11.94
C VAL A 93 -11.54 9.54 10.91
N ILE A 94 -10.54 10.39 11.13
CA ILE A 94 -10.18 11.46 10.19
C ILE A 94 -9.72 10.88 8.85
N LEU A 95 -8.86 9.87 8.86
CA LEU A 95 -8.37 9.23 7.65
C LEU A 95 -9.51 8.60 6.84
N GLN A 96 -10.44 7.90 7.50
CA GLN A 96 -11.63 7.34 6.85
C GLN A 96 -12.53 8.43 6.24
N ALA A 97 -12.71 9.55 6.94
CA ALA A 97 -13.49 10.66 6.41
C ALA A 97 -12.85 11.26 5.16
N LEU A 98 -11.52 11.47 5.15
CA LEU A 98 -10.80 12.06 4.02
C LEU A 98 -10.72 11.13 2.80
N VAL A 99 -10.46 9.84 3.02
CA VAL A 99 -10.29 8.84 1.95
C VAL A 99 -11.56 8.60 1.13
N ASN A 100 -12.73 8.94 1.69
CA ASN A 100 -14.03 8.81 1.03
C ASN A 100 -14.50 10.11 0.35
N VAL A 101 -13.69 11.18 0.35
CA VAL A 101 -13.98 12.40 -0.42
C VAL A 101 -13.51 12.20 -1.87
N GLY A 102 -14.46 12.01 -2.80
CA GLY A 102 -14.19 11.65 -4.20
C GLY A 102 -13.02 12.40 -4.87
N PRO A 103 -13.05 13.75 -4.96
CA PRO A 103 -11.95 14.50 -5.59
C PRO A 103 -10.59 14.33 -4.92
N LEU A 104 -10.57 14.21 -3.59
CA LEU A 104 -9.34 14.01 -2.82
C LEU A 104 -8.80 12.59 -3.03
N ARG A 105 -9.68 11.60 -2.95
CA ARG A 105 -9.38 10.20 -3.26
C ARG A 105 -8.75 10.09 -4.63
N ASP A 106 -9.42 10.60 -5.66
CA ASP A 106 -8.99 10.46 -7.05
C ASP A 106 -7.61 11.09 -7.29
N TYR A 107 -7.35 12.23 -6.64
CA TYR A 107 -6.03 12.86 -6.65
C TYR A 107 -4.95 11.93 -6.09
N PHE A 108 -5.21 11.28 -4.95
CA PHE A 108 -4.25 10.43 -4.25
C PHE A 108 -4.17 8.98 -4.77
N LEU A 109 -5.13 8.53 -5.58
CA LEU A 109 -5.06 7.22 -6.24
C LEU A 109 -4.04 7.19 -7.39
N GLN A 110 -3.73 8.36 -7.98
CA GLN A 110 -2.71 8.54 -9.01
C GLN A 110 -1.44 9.10 -8.38
N GLU A 111 -0.34 8.33 -8.36
CA GLU A 111 0.93 8.81 -7.79
C GLU A 111 1.49 10.02 -8.53
N ASP A 112 1.35 10.01 -9.85
CA ASP A 112 1.88 11.03 -10.75
C ASP A 112 1.36 12.44 -10.41
N ASN A 113 0.19 12.53 -9.79
CA ASN A 113 -0.38 13.80 -9.34
C ASN A 113 0.46 14.51 -8.28
N TYR A 114 1.24 13.76 -7.49
CA TYR A 114 2.02 14.28 -6.37
C TYR A 114 3.47 13.79 -6.31
N ALA A 115 3.90 12.93 -7.24
CA ALA A 115 5.26 12.38 -7.28
C ALA A 115 6.33 13.46 -7.49
N ASP A 116 6.06 14.41 -8.38
CA ASP A 116 7.01 15.45 -8.83
C ASP A 116 6.85 16.78 -8.08
N ILE A 117 6.13 16.81 -6.96
CA ILE A 117 6.00 18.02 -6.14
C ILE A 117 7.39 18.41 -5.63
N ARG A 118 7.85 19.58 -6.06
CA ARG A 118 9.12 20.16 -5.61
C ARG A 118 8.94 20.74 -4.22
N VAL A 119 9.72 20.23 -3.28
CA VAL A 119 9.80 20.70 -1.90
C VAL A 119 11.20 21.20 -1.58
N ALA A 120 11.29 22.09 -0.59
CA ALA A 120 12.57 22.59 -0.12
C ALA A 120 13.43 21.44 0.43
N PRO A 121 14.76 21.49 0.28
CA PRO A 121 15.64 20.51 0.90
C PRO A 121 15.40 20.44 2.41
N GLY A 122 15.14 19.24 2.93
CA GLY A 122 14.85 19.01 4.36
C GLY A 122 13.38 19.11 4.75
N ASP A 123 12.47 19.40 3.81
CA ASP A 123 11.03 19.36 4.09
C ASP A 123 10.54 17.92 4.30
N ILE A 124 10.15 17.62 5.54
CA ILE A 124 9.62 16.32 5.94
C ILE A 124 8.13 16.15 5.65
N MET A 125 7.40 17.24 5.37
CA MET A 125 5.95 17.25 5.17
C MET A 125 5.53 16.49 3.91
N ILE A 126 6.40 16.43 2.90
CA ILE A 126 6.17 15.62 1.69
C ILE A 126 5.92 14.14 2.01
N ASN A 127 6.44 13.63 3.13
CA ASN A 127 6.18 12.26 3.55
C ASN A 127 4.72 12.05 3.94
N LEU A 128 4.02 13.07 4.45
CA LEU A 128 2.58 12.97 4.71
C LEU A 128 1.82 12.74 3.41
N VAL A 129 2.14 13.50 2.37
CA VAL A 129 1.50 13.39 1.05
C VAL A 129 1.73 11.98 0.48
N LYS A 130 2.98 11.50 0.48
CA LYS A 130 3.32 10.17 -0.03
C LYS A 130 2.65 9.05 0.76
N ARG A 131 2.72 9.08 2.10
CA ARG A 131 2.12 8.05 2.96
C ARG A 131 0.59 8.09 2.93
N PHE A 132 -0.01 9.26 2.79
CA PHE A 132 -1.46 9.38 2.63
C PHE A 132 -1.90 8.77 1.29
N GLY A 133 -1.20 9.05 0.18
CA GLY A 133 -1.47 8.42 -1.11
C GLY A 133 -1.31 6.90 -1.09
N GLU A 134 -0.25 6.37 -0.46
CA GLU A 134 -0.11 4.93 -0.23
C GLU A 134 -1.28 4.34 0.57
N LEU A 135 -1.74 5.03 1.61
CA LEU A 135 -2.87 4.57 2.42
C LEU A 135 -4.18 4.58 1.64
N VAL A 136 -4.48 5.67 0.91
CA VAL A 136 -5.67 5.80 0.05
C VAL A 136 -5.72 4.64 -0.95
N ARG A 137 -4.60 4.37 -1.64
CA ARG A 137 -4.49 3.27 -2.62
C ARG A 137 -4.72 1.89 -2.01
N LYS A 138 -4.25 1.65 -0.78
CA LYS A 138 -4.49 0.39 -0.05
C LYS A 138 -5.93 0.24 0.43
N LEU A 139 -6.55 1.32 0.90
CA LEU A 139 -7.95 1.31 1.36
C LEU A 139 -8.94 1.05 0.22
N TRP A 140 -8.68 1.63 -0.95
CA TRP A 140 -9.49 1.44 -2.16
C TRP A 140 -9.12 0.21 -2.99
N ASN A 141 -8.17 -0.62 -2.53
CA ASN A 141 -7.73 -1.79 -3.28
C ASN A 141 -8.86 -2.84 -3.38
N PRO A 142 -9.34 -3.20 -4.59
CA PRO A 142 -10.37 -4.21 -4.76
C PRO A 142 -9.86 -5.66 -4.66
N ARG A 143 -8.55 -5.87 -4.43
CA ARG A 143 -7.86 -7.17 -4.40
C ARG A 143 -7.04 -7.37 -3.12
N ASN A 144 -7.53 -6.89 -1.98
CA ASN A 144 -6.82 -7.03 -0.71
C ASN A 144 -6.78 -8.49 -0.25
N PHE A 145 -5.71 -8.86 0.45
CA PHE A 145 -5.63 -10.17 1.11
C PHE A 145 -6.49 -10.26 2.36
N LYS A 146 -6.76 -9.12 3.01
CA LYS A 146 -7.59 -9.00 4.22
C LYS A 146 -8.48 -7.76 4.13
N ALA A 147 -9.65 -7.80 4.75
CA ALA A 147 -10.59 -6.68 4.80
C ALA A 147 -10.21 -5.56 5.81
N HIS A 148 -8.91 -5.37 6.09
CA HIS A 148 -8.40 -4.30 6.93
C HIS A 148 -7.01 -3.86 6.48
N VAL A 149 -6.66 -2.60 6.75
CA VAL A 149 -5.38 -1.98 6.39
C VAL A 149 -4.73 -1.38 7.63
N SER A 150 -3.42 -1.54 7.76
CA SER A 150 -2.66 -0.93 8.86
C SER A 150 -2.26 0.51 8.48
N PRO A 151 -2.66 1.53 9.26
CA PRO A 151 -2.26 2.92 9.03
C PRO A 151 -0.86 3.25 9.58
N HIS A 152 -0.06 2.25 9.99
CA HIS A 152 1.17 2.46 10.74
C HIS A 152 2.14 3.46 10.11
N GLU A 153 2.43 3.32 8.81
CA GLU A 153 3.34 4.22 8.09
C GLU A 153 2.82 5.66 8.02
N MET A 154 1.51 5.83 7.83
CA MET A 154 0.86 7.15 7.84
C MET A 154 0.99 7.79 9.22
N LEU A 155 0.74 7.03 10.29
CA LEU A 155 0.85 7.53 11.65
C LEU A 155 2.29 7.86 12.05
N GLN A 156 3.26 7.07 11.59
CA GLN A 156 4.67 7.44 11.77
C GLN A 156 5.01 8.75 11.08
N ALA A 157 4.48 8.99 9.87
CA ALA A 157 4.68 10.26 9.17
C ALA A 157 4.03 11.42 9.93
N VAL A 158 2.80 11.25 10.43
CA VAL A 158 2.11 12.24 11.28
C VAL A 158 2.93 12.58 12.51
N VAL A 159 3.39 11.58 13.26
CA VAL A 159 4.20 11.78 14.48
C VAL A 159 5.53 12.49 14.18
N LYS A 160 6.16 12.19 13.05
CA LYS A 160 7.42 12.86 12.65
C LYS A 160 7.19 14.32 12.26
N CYS A 161 6.07 14.62 11.61
CA CYS A 161 5.74 15.96 11.12
C CYS A 161 5.06 16.85 12.16
N SER A 162 4.57 16.27 13.27
CA SER A 162 3.92 16.99 14.36
C SER A 162 4.88 17.39 15.49
N ARG A 163 6.18 17.12 15.33
CA ARG A 163 7.25 17.54 16.27
C ARG A 163 7.93 18.78 15.73
#